data_AF-A0A542K917-F1
#
_entry.id   AF-A0A542K917-F1
#
_cell.length_a   1.000
_cell.length_b   1.000
_cell.length_c   1.000
_cell.angle_alpha   90.00
_cell.angle_beta   90.00
_cell.angle_gamma   90.00
#
_symmetry.space_group_name_H-M   'P 1'
#
loop_
_entity.id
_entity.type
_entity.pdbx_description
1 polymer ?
#
loop_
_entity_poly.entity_id
_entity_poly.type
_entity_poly.pdbx_seq_one_letter_code
_entity_poly.pdbx_strand_id
1 'polypeptide(L)'
;MNADLDSAVALAEDLLLGVAQGAKRADESTFEDYATNLESADLPPRSAERLVHLAKVLLALRFEASSLRVVWLGLRLLQLAEAGPHACGAGVWSDAAVLLAEHEQLDQARSALVTGLSKAREGAHSLRPRILANLAAVNLRSGNARDAGRWADSAEEALDAMGGSWPADRDGKEEEAAVRLMINWVRAAVTATPAGVQDLGATTSFAQAARTFSEIAGDHHSLSLNAAFDLALRAIKNAAATGQPEQAARGREALEIIGLHVSATYGTEDPRALAVRAVLANAELEATSASSDPSGSSALAALERIAGTTSAVLGVDHPQSLATLDSRARLLPDLPSSLELPYRIDHFYLPQDGEERNAAKKEALRREGSLVRLIAHGGASYLLEDANRFRPILLERLARHVHFEIIISNPWNSLGVFINKDLHPDGEVTAENIIDIIRNSRYYVDTFVAVTEAYEELRRTYGEAIELRLTPMDIPATTLLTSEGGFYEPYVTTDPEYRTSHGMKTFEVRFNRATRLYEDSLAGFATQWELASSLDHFRRNEKQYQSRLRLLMTTLTNANKKSGSR
;
A
#
# COMPACT_ATOMS: atom_id res chain seq x y z
N MET A 1 36.96 -7.61 11.98
CA MET A 1 37.03 -6.94 13.30
C MET A 1 36.53 -7.95 14.32
N ASN A 2 37.24 -8.23 15.42
CA ASN A 2 36.64 -9.06 16.49
C ASN A 2 35.35 -8.35 16.95
N ALA A 3 34.26 -9.12 17.09
CA ALA A 3 32.91 -8.63 17.36
C ALA A 3 32.76 -8.07 18.78
N ASP A 4 33.48 -7.00 19.08
CA ASP A 4 33.32 -6.24 20.32
C ASP A 4 32.18 -5.24 20.15
N LEU A 5 31.09 -5.47 20.86
CA LEU A 5 29.86 -4.66 20.81
C LEU A 5 30.09 -3.25 21.37
N ASP A 6 30.96 -3.11 22.37
CA ASP A 6 31.21 -1.81 22.99
C ASP A 6 32.02 -0.89 22.08
N SER A 7 33.03 -1.45 21.39
CA SER A 7 33.77 -0.74 20.35
C SER A 7 32.88 -0.27 19.20
N ALA A 8 31.90 -1.08 18.79
CA ALA A 8 30.99 -0.70 17.71
C ALA A 8 30.02 0.41 18.11
N VAL A 9 29.51 0.38 19.35
CA VAL A 9 28.71 1.49 19.87
C VAL A 9 29.52 2.77 19.96
N ALA A 10 30.73 2.71 20.54
CA ALA A 10 31.58 3.89 20.67
C ALA A 10 31.89 4.52 19.30
N LEU A 11 32.21 3.69 18.30
CA LEU A 11 32.43 4.15 16.93
C LEU A 11 31.17 4.83 16.35
N ALA A 12 29.99 4.23 16.54
CA ALA A 12 28.74 4.79 16.05
C ALA A 12 28.41 6.12 16.74
N GLU A 13 28.66 6.24 18.05
CA GLU A 13 28.48 7.48 18.81
C GLU A 13 29.44 8.58 18.36
N ASP A 14 30.71 8.25 18.16
CA ASP A 14 31.74 9.18 17.67
C ASP A 14 31.40 9.73 16.26
N LEU A 15 30.83 8.87 15.41
CA LEU A 15 30.34 9.27 14.09
C LEU A 15 29.11 10.18 14.19
N LEU A 16 28.18 9.89 15.10
CA LEU A 16 26.98 10.69 15.30
C LEU A 16 27.32 12.09 15.83
N LEU A 17 28.31 12.19 16.72
CA LEU A 17 28.80 13.46 17.27
C LEU A 17 29.72 14.23 16.31
N GLY A 18 30.05 13.68 15.14
CA GLY A 18 30.90 14.33 14.14
C GLY A 18 32.37 14.46 14.57
N VAL A 19 32.81 13.69 15.57
CA VAL A 19 34.21 13.69 16.06
C VAL A 19 35.13 13.01 15.04
N ALA A 20 34.62 12.01 14.31
CA ALA A 20 35.31 11.35 13.22
C ALA A 20 35.02 12.05 11.86
N GLN A 21 35.77 13.11 11.54
CA GLN A 21 35.68 13.76 10.23
C GLN A 21 36.43 12.96 9.15
N GLY A 22 35.70 12.36 8.19
CA GLY A 22 36.29 11.92 6.90
C GLY A 22 35.84 10.57 6.30
N ALA A 23 34.99 9.77 6.95
CA ALA A 23 34.85 8.34 6.58
C ALA A 23 33.44 7.82 6.23
N LYS A 24 32.43 8.70 6.04
CA LYS A 24 31.00 8.31 5.90
C LYS A 24 30.67 7.14 4.96
N ARG A 25 31.35 6.96 3.82
CA ARG A 25 31.07 5.85 2.88
C ARG A 25 31.86 4.56 3.15
N ALA A 26 33.05 4.65 3.76
CA ALA A 26 33.83 3.47 4.14
C ALA A 26 33.27 2.82 5.43
N ASP A 27 32.56 3.61 6.24
CA ASP A 27 32.00 3.18 7.52
C ASP A 27 30.67 2.42 7.36
N GLU A 28 29.84 2.74 6.36
CA GLU A 28 28.55 2.07 6.13
C GLU A 28 28.73 0.57 5.81
N SER A 29 29.60 0.24 4.85
CA SER A 29 29.93 -1.16 4.54
C SER A 29 30.56 -1.87 5.75
N THR A 30 31.31 -1.13 6.57
CA THR A 30 31.91 -1.66 7.80
C THR A 30 30.82 -2.03 8.82
N PHE A 31 29.78 -1.21 8.96
CA PHE A 31 28.63 -1.52 9.82
C PHE A 31 27.72 -2.60 9.25
N GLU A 32 27.58 -2.71 7.92
CA GLU A 32 26.85 -3.81 7.28
C GLU A 32 27.56 -5.16 7.50
N ASP A 33 28.88 -5.20 7.26
CA ASP A 33 29.71 -6.37 7.53
C ASP A 33 29.67 -6.71 9.02
N TYR A 34 29.72 -5.70 9.89
CA TYR A 34 29.64 -5.90 11.33
C TYR A 34 28.29 -6.45 11.78
N ALA A 35 27.18 -5.87 11.32
CA ALA A 35 25.83 -6.36 11.63
C ALA A 35 25.65 -7.81 11.16
N THR A 36 26.17 -8.14 9.98
CA THR A 36 26.16 -9.51 9.44
C THR A 36 26.99 -10.47 10.32
N ASN A 37 28.16 -10.04 10.78
CA ASN A 37 29.00 -10.85 11.67
C ASN A 37 28.36 -11.04 13.06
N LEU A 38 27.65 -10.04 13.59
CA LEU A 38 26.94 -10.13 14.87
C LEU A 38 25.84 -11.19 14.88
N GLU A 39 25.15 -11.42 13.76
CA GLU A 39 24.11 -12.46 13.66
C GLU A 39 24.67 -13.87 13.91
N SER A 40 25.95 -14.08 13.61
CA SER A 40 26.66 -15.34 13.83
C SER A 40 27.41 -15.43 15.17
N ALA A 41 27.47 -14.32 15.92
CA ALA A 41 28.18 -14.25 17.19
C ALA A 41 27.36 -14.83 18.34
N ASP A 42 28.00 -15.60 19.22
CA ASP A 42 27.38 -16.13 20.44
C ASP A 42 27.34 -15.04 21.53
N LEU A 43 26.34 -14.16 21.44
CA LEU A 43 26.15 -13.04 22.36
C LEU A 43 25.31 -13.46 23.57
N PRO A 44 25.73 -13.14 24.81
CA PRO A 44 24.95 -13.44 25.99
C PRO A 44 23.68 -12.55 26.08
N PRO A 45 22.59 -13.00 26.74
CA PRO A 45 21.33 -12.24 26.83
C PRO A 45 21.48 -10.81 27.39
N ARG A 46 22.47 -10.57 28.27
CA ARG A 46 22.78 -9.24 28.81
C ARG A 46 23.20 -8.20 27.75
N SER A 47 23.58 -8.64 26.55
CA SER A 47 23.97 -7.75 25.45
C SER A 47 22.77 -7.08 24.77
N ALA A 48 21.53 -7.50 25.08
CA ALA A 48 20.32 -7.01 24.45
C ALA A 48 20.17 -5.48 24.52
N GLU A 49 20.38 -4.88 25.70
CA GLU A 49 20.27 -3.42 25.89
C GLU A 49 21.27 -2.66 25.02
N ARG A 50 22.51 -3.16 24.94
CA ARG A 50 23.57 -2.54 24.15
C ARG A 50 23.30 -2.66 22.65
N LEU A 51 22.70 -3.77 22.19
CA LEU A 51 22.24 -3.91 20.80
C LEU A 51 21.08 -2.96 20.48
N VAL A 52 20.11 -2.82 21.38
CA VAL A 52 19.00 -1.85 21.18
C VAL A 52 19.54 -0.43 21.09
N HIS A 53 20.52 -0.08 21.92
CA HIS A 53 21.20 1.21 21.82
C HIS A 53 21.98 1.39 20.51
N LEU A 54 22.77 0.38 20.10
CA LEU A 54 23.45 0.41 18.80
C LEU A 54 22.47 0.61 17.65
N ALA A 55 21.34 -0.09 17.64
CA ALA A 55 20.31 0.06 16.62
C ALA A 55 19.73 1.49 16.56
N LYS A 56 19.57 2.17 17.72
CA LYS A 56 19.18 3.60 17.77
C LYS A 56 20.20 4.50 17.10
N VAL A 57 21.49 4.33 17.44
CA VAL A 57 22.56 5.16 16.89
C VAL A 57 22.71 4.91 15.38
N LEU A 58 22.63 3.66 14.92
CA LEU A 58 22.65 3.31 13.50
C LEU A 58 21.47 3.93 12.74
N LEU A 59 20.26 3.94 13.34
CA LEU A 59 19.11 4.60 12.74
C LEU A 59 19.33 6.11 12.61
N ALA A 60 19.88 6.75 13.66
CA ALA A 60 20.22 8.16 13.64
C ALA A 60 21.28 8.51 12.58
N LEU A 61 22.20 7.58 12.31
CA LEU A 61 23.20 7.67 11.23
C LEU A 61 22.66 7.34 9.83
N ARG A 62 21.38 6.96 9.70
CA ARG A 62 20.73 6.53 8.44
C ARG A 62 21.17 5.16 7.91
N PHE A 63 21.74 4.30 8.75
CA PHE A 63 22.05 2.90 8.40
C PHE A 63 20.84 2.00 8.70
N GLU A 64 19.76 2.18 7.93
CA GLU A 64 18.45 1.59 8.21
C GLU A 64 18.48 0.05 8.20
N ALA A 65 19.09 -0.55 7.18
CA ALA A 65 19.19 -2.01 7.06
C ALA A 65 19.97 -2.63 8.24
N SER A 66 21.10 -2.01 8.62
CA SER A 66 21.92 -2.45 9.76
C SER A 66 21.19 -2.24 11.09
N SER A 67 20.49 -1.11 11.26
CA SER A 67 19.66 -0.85 12.44
C SER A 67 18.58 -1.92 12.61
N LEU A 68 17.86 -2.27 11.54
CA LEU A 68 16.82 -3.28 11.56
C LEU A 68 17.37 -4.66 11.96
N ARG A 69 18.49 -5.09 11.35
CA ARG A 69 19.14 -6.36 11.72
C ARG A 69 19.55 -6.39 13.19
N VAL A 70 20.18 -5.32 13.66
CA VAL A 70 20.65 -5.22 15.05
C VAL A 70 19.49 -5.21 16.05
N VAL A 71 18.38 -4.53 15.76
CA VAL A 71 17.20 -4.56 16.67
C VAL A 71 16.54 -5.94 16.69
N TRP A 72 16.51 -6.67 15.57
CA TRP A 72 16.03 -8.06 15.54
C TRP A 72 16.88 -8.98 16.42
N LEU A 73 18.19 -8.86 16.34
CA LEU A 73 19.10 -9.60 17.21
C LEU A 73 18.89 -9.23 18.68
N GLY A 74 18.76 -7.93 18.97
CA GLY A 74 18.42 -7.43 20.31
C GLY A 74 17.11 -8.00 20.84
N LEU A 75 16.05 -8.03 20.03
CA LEU A 75 14.75 -8.60 20.39
C LEU A 75 14.84 -10.10 20.69
N ARG A 76 15.61 -10.85 19.89
CA ARG A 76 15.85 -12.28 20.14
C ARG A 76 16.56 -12.49 21.48
N LEU A 77 17.58 -11.69 21.79
CA LEU A 77 18.27 -11.78 23.09
C LEU A 77 17.38 -11.35 24.25
N LEU A 78 16.52 -10.35 24.07
CA LEU A 78 15.50 -9.97 25.07
C LEU A 78 14.58 -11.16 25.38
N GLN A 79 14.06 -11.83 24.36
CA GLN A 79 13.20 -13.02 24.53
C GLN A 79 13.92 -14.17 25.24
N LEU A 80 15.20 -14.39 24.95
CA LEU A 80 16.02 -15.38 25.65
C LEU A 80 16.29 -14.97 27.11
N ALA A 81 16.49 -13.67 27.37
CA ALA A 81 16.68 -13.13 28.71
C ALA A 81 15.45 -13.33 29.61
N GLU A 82 14.24 -13.33 29.04
CA GLU A 82 12.99 -13.60 29.78
C GLU A 82 12.96 -14.98 30.43
N ALA A 83 13.57 -15.98 29.79
CA ALA A 83 13.64 -17.34 30.31
C ALA A 83 14.74 -17.53 31.36
N GLY A 84 15.57 -16.51 31.61
CA GLY A 84 16.76 -16.58 32.44
C GLY A 84 16.79 -15.60 33.62
N PRO A 85 17.84 -15.63 34.45
CA PRO A 85 17.96 -14.77 35.63
C PRO A 85 18.29 -13.29 35.32
N HIS A 86 18.37 -12.92 34.04
CA HIS A 86 18.81 -11.60 33.57
C HIS A 86 17.69 -10.87 32.84
N ALA A 87 16.47 -10.91 33.39
CA ALA A 87 15.32 -10.28 32.76
C ALA A 87 15.55 -8.77 32.58
N CYS A 88 15.49 -8.29 31.34
CA CYS A 88 15.65 -6.87 31.04
C CYS A 88 14.42 -6.06 31.51
N GLY A 89 14.66 -4.79 31.84
CA GLY A 89 13.61 -3.88 32.30
C GLY A 89 12.60 -3.50 31.20
N ALA A 90 11.45 -2.98 31.62
CA ALA A 90 10.38 -2.55 30.71
C ALA A 90 10.82 -1.48 29.68
N GLY A 91 11.80 -0.63 30.05
CA GLY A 91 12.33 0.42 29.18
C GLY A 91 13.00 -0.12 27.92
N VAL A 92 13.82 -1.15 28.04
CA VAL A 92 14.54 -1.76 26.90
C VAL A 92 13.56 -2.38 25.91
N TRP A 93 12.50 -3.01 26.40
CA TRP A 93 11.40 -3.52 25.58
C TRP A 93 10.64 -2.42 24.84
N SER A 94 10.34 -1.30 25.53
CA SER A 94 9.72 -0.14 24.90
C SER A 94 10.59 0.46 23.82
N ASP A 95 11.90 0.55 24.06
CA ASP A 95 12.87 1.12 23.14
C ASP A 95 13.05 0.26 21.88
N ALA A 96 13.17 -1.06 22.05
CA ALA A 96 13.21 -1.99 20.93
C ALA A 96 11.92 -1.90 20.09
N ALA A 97 10.77 -1.74 20.74
CA ALA A 97 9.51 -1.62 20.03
C ALA A 97 9.37 -0.31 19.22
N VAL A 98 9.85 0.81 19.76
CA VAL A 98 9.87 2.07 19.00
C VAL A 98 10.74 1.92 17.75
N LEU A 99 11.93 1.31 17.87
CA LEU A 99 12.79 1.03 16.72
C LEU A 99 12.13 0.12 15.68
N LEU A 100 11.47 -0.96 16.13
CA LEU A 100 10.71 -1.84 15.24
C LEU A 100 9.59 -1.09 14.53
N ALA A 101 8.91 -0.16 15.22
CA ALA A 101 7.89 0.68 14.61
C ALA A 101 8.48 1.66 13.59
N GLU A 102 9.64 2.27 13.85
CA GLU A 102 10.35 3.10 12.85
C GLU A 102 10.67 2.31 11.57
N HIS A 103 10.95 1.01 11.69
CA HIS A 103 11.18 0.08 10.57
C HIS A 103 9.90 -0.59 10.01
N GLU A 104 8.72 -0.05 10.32
CA GLU A 104 7.40 -0.57 9.89
C GLU A 104 7.11 -2.03 10.31
N GLN A 105 7.83 -2.57 11.30
CA GLN A 105 7.57 -3.89 11.90
C GLN A 105 6.51 -3.78 13.01
N LEU A 106 5.30 -3.34 12.63
CA LEU A 106 4.27 -2.90 13.57
C LEU A 106 3.72 -4.02 14.48
N ASP A 107 3.62 -5.25 13.97
CA ASP A 107 3.15 -6.40 14.76
C ASP A 107 4.16 -6.80 15.83
N GLN A 108 5.45 -6.82 15.47
CA GLN A 108 6.55 -7.10 16.38
C GLN A 108 6.71 -6.00 17.42
N ALA A 109 6.60 -4.73 17.01
CA ALA A 109 6.59 -3.59 17.91
C ALA A 109 5.46 -3.72 18.96
N ARG A 110 4.24 -4.10 18.52
CA ARG A 110 3.11 -4.33 19.42
C ARG A 110 3.39 -5.46 20.41
N SER A 111 3.93 -6.58 19.94
CA SER A 111 4.28 -7.72 20.81
C SER A 111 5.33 -7.33 21.86
N ALA A 112 6.35 -6.57 21.45
CA ALA A 112 7.39 -6.09 22.35
C ALA A 112 6.82 -5.12 23.40
N LEU A 113 5.93 -4.20 23.02
CA LEU A 113 5.27 -3.27 23.95
C LEU A 113 4.34 -3.99 24.94
N VAL A 114 3.60 -5.02 24.53
CA VAL A 114 2.77 -5.81 25.44
C VAL A 114 3.63 -6.49 26.51
N THR A 115 4.79 -7.03 26.10
CA THR A 115 5.76 -7.62 27.02
C THR A 115 6.33 -6.57 27.98
N GLY A 116 6.75 -5.41 27.46
CA GLY A 116 7.20 -4.28 28.27
C GLY A 116 6.14 -3.78 29.25
N LEU A 117 4.86 -3.74 28.84
CA LEU A 117 3.74 -3.34 29.69
C LEU A 117 3.52 -4.31 30.85
N SER A 118 3.65 -5.62 30.61
CA SER A 118 3.57 -6.63 31.68
C SER A 118 4.64 -6.36 32.74
N LYS A 119 5.88 -6.09 32.32
CA LYS A 119 6.98 -5.76 33.25
C LYS A 119 6.78 -4.45 33.99
N ALA A 120 6.27 -3.43 33.30
CA ALA A 120 6.00 -2.13 33.93
C ALA A 120 4.96 -2.25 35.06
N ARG A 121 4.04 -3.23 34.99
CA ARG A 121 3.09 -3.53 36.06
C ARG A 121 3.75 -4.18 37.28
N GLU A 122 4.85 -4.91 37.10
CA GLU A 122 5.53 -5.68 38.14
C GLU A 122 6.58 -4.87 38.93
N GLY A 123 7.11 -3.76 38.38
CA GLY A 123 8.11 -2.98 39.11
C GLY A 123 8.55 -1.63 38.55
N ALA A 124 8.06 -1.19 37.39
CA ALA A 124 8.46 0.07 36.75
C ALA A 124 7.25 0.95 36.41
N HIS A 125 6.49 1.36 37.43
CA HIS A 125 5.24 2.09 37.27
C HIS A 125 5.36 3.41 36.51
N SER A 126 6.52 4.08 36.56
CA SER A 126 6.78 5.34 35.85
C SER A 126 6.84 5.19 34.33
N LEU A 127 7.19 4.02 33.81
CA LEU A 127 7.27 3.77 32.36
C LEU A 127 5.92 3.37 31.74
N ARG A 128 4.93 3.07 32.58
CA ARG A 128 3.62 2.57 32.12
C ARG A 128 2.90 3.56 31.18
N PRO A 129 2.82 4.88 31.47
CA PRO A 129 2.15 5.82 30.56
C PRO A 129 2.82 5.87 29.18
N ARG A 130 4.16 5.89 29.15
CA ARG A 130 4.95 5.89 27.91
C ARG A 130 4.70 4.64 27.05
N ILE A 131 4.71 3.45 27.66
CA ILE A 131 4.47 2.20 26.94
C ILE A 131 3.03 2.16 26.38
N LEU A 132 2.04 2.64 27.14
CA LEU A 132 0.65 2.71 26.68
C LEU A 132 0.48 3.73 25.55
N ALA A 133 1.14 4.88 25.61
CA ALA A 133 1.13 5.87 24.53
C ALA A 133 1.77 5.30 23.25
N ASN A 134 2.89 4.59 23.37
CA ASN A 134 3.52 3.89 22.25
C ASN A 134 2.62 2.80 21.66
N LEU A 135 1.89 2.03 22.50
CA LEU A 135 0.89 1.07 22.04
C LEU A 135 -0.22 1.76 21.26
N ALA A 136 -0.69 2.92 21.72
CA ALA A 136 -1.69 3.71 21.04
C ALA A 136 -1.21 4.13 19.65
N ALA A 137 0.02 4.66 19.56
CA ALA A 137 0.65 5.08 18.31
C ALA A 137 0.84 3.92 17.32
N VAL A 138 1.35 2.76 17.77
CA VAL A 138 1.55 1.58 16.92
C VAL A 138 0.22 1.02 16.41
N ASN A 139 -0.82 0.98 17.25
CA ASN A 139 -2.15 0.53 16.83
C ASN A 139 -2.77 1.48 15.81
N LEU A 140 -2.58 2.80 15.97
CA LEU A 140 -3.02 3.79 15.00
C LEU A 140 -2.35 3.57 13.64
N ARG A 141 -1.02 3.42 13.62
CA ARG A 141 -0.25 3.14 12.39
C ARG A 141 -0.64 1.83 11.73
N SER A 142 -1.05 0.83 12.51
CA SER A 142 -1.56 -0.45 12.00
C SER A 142 -3.01 -0.38 11.47
N GLY A 143 -3.63 0.80 11.45
CA GLY A 143 -5.03 0.98 11.00
C GLY A 143 -6.09 0.58 12.04
N ASN A 144 -5.71 0.27 13.28
CA ASN A 144 -6.62 -0.12 14.35
C ASN A 144 -6.98 1.08 15.25
N ALA A 145 -7.78 1.99 14.69
CA ALA A 145 -8.17 3.23 15.38
C ALA A 145 -8.90 3.00 16.71
N ARG A 146 -9.71 1.93 16.80
CA ARG A 146 -10.45 1.59 18.03
C ARG A 146 -9.50 1.23 19.18
N ASP A 147 -8.50 0.39 18.91
CA ASP A 147 -7.53 0.02 19.93
C ASP A 147 -6.59 1.17 20.26
N ALA A 148 -6.21 1.96 19.26
CA ALA A 148 -5.42 3.17 19.46
C ALA A 148 -6.07 4.13 20.46
N GLY A 149 -7.38 4.40 20.32
CA GLY A 149 -8.12 5.24 21.26
C GLY A 149 -8.13 4.67 22.68
N ARG A 150 -8.44 3.37 22.83
CA ARG A 150 -8.45 2.70 24.14
C ARG A 150 -7.10 2.74 24.86
N TRP A 151 -6.01 2.55 24.12
CA TRP A 151 -4.66 2.63 24.67
C TRP A 151 -4.27 4.06 25.03
N ALA A 152 -4.69 5.07 24.25
CA ALA A 152 -4.47 6.47 24.58
C ALA A 152 -5.21 6.87 25.87
N ASP A 153 -6.45 6.42 26.05
CA ASP A 153 -7.22 6.66 27.28
C ASP A 153 -6.56 5.99 28.49
N SER A 154 -6.13 4.74 28.33
CA SER A 154 -5.38 4.02 29.38
C SER A 154 -4.05 4.70 29.72
N ALA A 155 -3.39 5.30 28.73
CA ALA A 155 -2.14 6.04 28.93
C ALA A 155 -2.36 7.32 29.73
N GLU A 156 -3.44 8.06 29.45
CA GLU A 156 -3.81 9.26 30.22
C GLU A 156 -4.20 8.90 31.65
N GLU A 157 -5.04 7.88 31.86
CA GLU A 157 -5.38 7.41 33.21
C GLU A 157 -4.13 7.01 34.00
N ALA A 158 -3.18 6.32 33.36
CA ALA A 158 -1.92 5.95 33.99
C ALA A 158 -1.05 7.18 34.30
N LEU A 159 -1.08 8.20 33.44
CA LEU A 159 -0.33 9.43 33.62
C LEU A 159 -0.91 10.28 34.77
N ASP A 160 -2.22 10.40 34.86
CA ASP A 160 -2.90 11.15 35.91
C ASP A 160 -2.78 10.45 37.27
N ALA A 161 -2.83 9.10 37.29
CA ALA A 161 -2.59 8.31 38.49
C ALA A 161 -1.18 8.48 39.07
N MET A 162 -0.21 8.94 38.27
CA MET A 162 1.13 9.25 38.77
C MET A 162 1.17 10.55 39.60
N GLY A 163 0.19 11.45 39.50
CA GLY A 163 0.01 12.58 40.42
C GLY A 163 1.26 13.48 40.64
N GLY A 164 2.10 13.66 39.62
CA GLY A 164 3.34 14.46 39.73
C GLY A 164 4.57 13.71 40.26
N SER A 165 4.54 12.37 40.26
CA SER A 165 5.70 11.53 40.58
C SER A 165 6.75 11.46 39.44
N TRP A 166 6.61 12.28 38.40
CA TRP A 166 7.64 12.49 37.41
C TRP A 166 8.84 13.23 38.02
N PRO A 167 10.07 12.91 37.58
CA PRO A 167 11.24 13.69 37.99
C PRO A 167 11.00 15.18 37.69
N ALA A 168 11.23 16.03 38.69
CA ALA A 168 11.01 17.47 38.57
C ALA A 168 12.11 18.20 37.78
N ASP A 169 13.15 17.45 37.39
CA ASP A 169 14.20 17.93 36.51
C ASP A 169 13.67 18.16 35.08
N ARG A 170 14.54 18.68 34.22
CA ARG A 170 14.16 19.01 32.85
C ARG A 170 13.76 17.76 32.07
N ASP A 171 14.50 16.67 32.23
CA ASP A 171 14.33 15.44 31.46
C ASP A 171 13.00 14.75 31.82
N GLY A 172 12.62 14.72 33.10
CA GLY A 172 11.32 14.19 33.53
C GLY A 172 10.13 15.01 33.03
N LYS A 173 10.26 16.35 33.00
CA LYS A 173 9.22 17.23 32.44
C LYS A 173 9.09 17.08 30.92
N GLU A 174 10.21 16.91 30.23
CA GLU A 174 10.22 16.67 28.79
C GLU A 174 9.57 15.33 28.45
N GLU A 175 9.87 14.26 29.20
CA GLU A 175 9.26 12.94 29.00
C GLU A 175 7.75 12.98 29.27
N GLU A 176 7.30 13.62 30.36
CA GLU A 176 5.87 13.81 30.63
C GLU A 176 5.18 14.52 29.46
N ALA A 177 5.76 15.64 29.01
CA ALA A 177 5.21 16.42 27.90
C ALA A 177 5.17 15.62 26.59
N ALA A 178 6.19 14.80 26.31
CA ALA A 178 6.23 13.91 25.15
C ALA A 178 5.12 12.86 25.19
N VAL A 179 4.88 12.25 26.35
CA VAL A 179 3.78 11.28 26.54
C VAL A 179 2.42 11.96 26.34
N ARG A 180 2.20 13.14 26.94
CA ARG A 180 0.96 13.92 26.74
C ARG A 180 0.75 14.29 25.29
N LEU A 181 1.82 14.71 24.60
CA LEU A 181 1.78 15.04 23.18
C LEU A 181 1.32 13.84 22.35
N MET A 182 1.89 12.66 22.59
CA MET A 182 1.55 11.43 21.86
C MET A 182 0.11 10.97 22.11
N ILE A 183 -0.38 11.04 23.36
CA ILE A 183 -1.77 10.72 23.72
C ILE A 183 -2.74 11.61 22.93
N ASN A 184 -2.51 12.93 22.96
CA ASN A 184 -3.40 13.88 22.30
C ASN A 184 -3.32 13.78 20.78
N TRP A 185 -2.13 13.50 20.23
CA TRP A 185 -1.95 13.20 18.81
C TRP A 185 -2.80 12.01 18.36
N VAL A 186 -2.73 10.88 19.09
CA VAL A 186 -3.53 9.68 18.76
C VAL A 186 -5.02 9.98 18.85
N ARG A 187 -5.47 10.65 19.92
CA ARG A 187 -6.88 11.02 20.06
C ARG A 187 -7.38 11.87 18.92
N ALA A 188 -6.64 12.92 18.56
CA ALA A 188 -6.98 13.77 17.43
C ALA A 188 -7.02 12.98 16.10
N ALA A 189 -6.19 11.95 15.94
CA ALA A 189 -6.22 11.09 14.75
C ALA A 189 -7.42 10.14 14.71
N VAL A 190 -7.79 9.54 15.85
CA VAL A 190 -8.90 8.57 15.96
C VAL A 190 -10.27 9.23 15.80
N THR A 191 -10.42 10.49 16.21
CA THR A 191 -11.69 11.24 16.13
C THR A 191 -11.93 11.92 14.78
N ALA A 192 -11.06 11.71 13.79
CA ALA A 192 -11.28 12.20 12.44
C ALA A 192 -12.44 11.43 11.78
N THR A 193 -13.45 12.13 11.26
CA THR A 193 -14.58 11.50 10.56
C THR A 193 -14.17 10.98 9.17
N PRO A 194 -14.90 10.01 8.59
CA PRO A 194 -14.69 9.56 7.21
C PRO A 194 -14.80 10.69 6.17
N ALA A 195 -15.52 11.76 6.50
CA ALA A 195 -15.66 12.97 5.69
C ALA A 195 -14.50 13.98 5.90
N GLY A 196 -13.47 13.63 6.68
CA GLY A 196 -12.30 14.47 6.94
C GLY A 196 -12.52 15.60 7.95
N VAL A 197 -13.74 15.78 8.47
CA VAL A 197 -14.03 16.75 9.54
C VAL A 197 -13.41 16.21 10.83
N GLN A 198 -12.51 17.00 11.43
CA GLN A 198 -11.86 16.64 12.68
C GLN A 198 -12.65 17.13 13.88
N ASP A 199 -12.65 16.36 14.96
CA ASP A 199 -13.11 16.85 16.25
C ASP A 199 -12.23 18.03 16.69
N LEU A 200 -12.84 19.21 16.75
CA LEU A 200 -12.17 20.45 17.14
C LEU A 200 -11.64 20.36 18.57
N GLY A 201 -12.33 19.66 19.49
CA GLY A 201 -11.91 19.52 20.88
C GLY A 201 -10.62 18.70 21.01
N ALA A 202 -10.55 17.56 20.32
CA ALA A 202 -9.34 16.73 20.28
C ALA A 202 -8.17 17.46 19.61
N THR A 203 -8.45 18.18 18.52
CA THR A 203 -7.43 18.98 17.79
C THR A 203 -6.89 20.13 18.65
N THR A 204 -7.74 20.83 19.39
CA THR A 204 -7.31 21.88 20.33
C THR A 204 -6.44 21.32 21.45
N SER A 205 -6.81 20.17 22.01
CA SER A 205 -6.03 19.50 23.07
C SER A 205 -4.64 19.09 22.56
N PHE A 206 -4.57 18.57 21.33
CA PHE A 206 -3.29 18.30 20.66
C PHE A 206 -2.46 19.55 20.42
N ALA A 207 -3.07 20.64 19.93
CA ALA A 207 -2.38 21.91 19.74
C ALA A 207 -1.86 22.53 21.06
N GLN A 208 -2.56 22.31 22.16
CA GLN A 208 -2.08 22.73 23.49
C GLN A 208 -0.89 21.88 23.93
N ALA A 209 -0.98 20.55 23.83
CA ALA A 209 0.12 19.65 24.18
C ALA A 209 1.37 19.92 23.33
N ALA A 210 1.21 20.20 22.03
CA ALA A 210 2.31 20.55 21.13
C ALA A 210 3.02 21.84 21.57
N ARG A 211 2.28 22.88 21.95
CA ARG A 211 2.86 24.13 22.47
C ARG A 211 3.62 23.90 23.76
N THR A 212 3.03 23.21 24.73
CA THR A 212 3.70 22.89 26.00
C THR A 212 4.99 22.10 25.78
N PHE A 213 4.96 21.10 24.89
CA PHE A 213 6.17 20.35 24.55
C PHE A 213 7.24 21.24 23.90
N SER A 214 6.85 22.10 22.95
CA SER A 214 7.76 23.06 22.29
C SER A 214 8.40 24.05 23.26
N GLU A 215 7.66 24.53 24.27
CA GLU A 215 8.17 25.41 25.32
C GLU A 215 9.24 24.73 26.20
N ILE A 216 9.17 23.40 26.36
CA ILE A 216 10.09 22.62 27.21
C ILE A 216 11.31 22.12 26.42
N ALA A 217 11.06 21.46 25.28
CA ALA A 217 12.07 20.80 24.47
C ALA A 217 12.68 21.73 23.40
N GLY A 218 11.98 22.81 23.06
CA GLY A 218 12.34 23.76 22.01
C GLY A 218 11.64 23.48 20.67
N ASP A 219 11.51 24.52 19.86
CA ASP A 219 10.84 24.47 18.54
C ASP A 219 11.61 23.64 17.51
N HIS A 220 12.92 23.45 17.71
CA HIS A 220 13.77 22.64 16.84
C HIS A 220 13.74 21.14 17.17
N HIS A 221 13.10 20.76 18.28
CA HIS A 221 12.99 19.36 18.66
C HIS A 221 12.16 18.59 17.62
N SER A 222 12.57 17.36 17.29
CA SER A 222 11.94 16.55 16.23
C SER A 222 10.44 16.34 16.45
N LEU A 223 10.04 16.06 17.70
CA LEU A 223 8.63 15.92 18.08
C LEU A 223 7.83 17.23 17.96
N SER A 224 8.45 18.39 18.26
CA SER A 224 7.81 19.71 18.09
C SER A 224 7.53 19.98 16.61
N LEU A 225 8.52 19.73 15.74
CA LEU A 225 8.38 19.90 14.30
C LEU A 225 7.34 18.94 13.71
N ASN A 226 7.33 17.67 14.12
CA ASN A 226 6.35 16.69 13.67
C ASN A 226 4.93 17.06 14.11
N ALA A 227 4.75 17.55 15.35
CA ALA A 227 3.47 18.01 15.85
C ALA A 227 2.97 19.25 15.11
N ALA A 228 3.86 20.23 14.87
CA ALA A 228 3.54 21.41 14.08
C ALA A 228 3.13 21.06 12.64
N PHE A 229 3.84 20.11 12.01
CA PHE A 229 3.52 19.59 10.69
C PHE A 229 2.12 18.96 10.64
N ASP A 230 1.80 18.07 11.58
CA ASP A 230 0.49 17.42 11.62
C ASP A 230 -0.63 18.45 11.88
N LEU A 231 -0.44 19.40 12.79
CA LEU A 231 -1.40 20.48 13.03
C LEU A 231 -1.66 21.34 11.79
N ALA A 232 -0.61 21.68 11.03
CA ALA A 232 -0.74 22.45 9.80
C ALA A 232 -1.50 21.65 8.72
N LEU A 233 -1.17 20.36 8.55
CA LEU A 233 -1.87 19.48 7.63
C LEU A 233 -3.36 19.33 7.99
N ARG A 234 -3.68 19.19 9.28
CA ARG A 234 -5.06 19.12 9.78
C ARG A 234 -5.81 20.41 9.53
N ALA A 235 -5.17 21.56 9.73
CA ALA A 235 -5.77 22.86 9.44
C ALA A 235 -6.15 22.99 7.96
N ILE A 236 -5.28 22.56 7.04
CA ILE A 236 -5.55 22.55 5.59
C ILE A 236 -6.74 21.63 5.27
N LYS A 237 -6.72 20.39 5.76
CA LYS A 237 -7.79 19.41 5.50
C LYS A 237 -9.15 19.87 6.04
N ASN A 238 -9.18 20.40 7.26
CA ASN A 238 -10.41 20.91 7.87
C ASN A 238 -10.93 22.14 7.13
N ALA A 239 -10.04 23.04 6.72
CA ALA A 239 -10.39 24.20 5.91
C ALA A 239 -10.99 23.81 4.56
N ALA A 240 -10.45 22.78 3.89
CA ALA A 240 -11.02 22.23 2.67
C ALA A 240 -12.41 21.62 2.89
N ALA A 241 -12.59 20.84 3.95
CA ALA A 241 -13.88 20.19 4.27
C ALA A 241 -14.99 21.20 4.66
N THR A 242 -14.61 22.33 5.28
CA THR A 242 -15.54 23.36 5.77
C THR A 242 -15.66 24.59 4.87
N GLY A 243 -14.91 24.63 3.75
CA GLY A 243 -14.92 25.75 2.81
C GLY A 243 -14.32 27.05 3.37
N GLN A 244 -13.26 26.98 4.19
CA GLN A 244 -12.60 28.13 4.81
C GLN A 244 -11.22 28.45 4.20
N PRO A 245 -11.15 29.15 3.05
CA PRO A 245 -9.90 29.32 2.30
C PRO A 245 -8.80 30.08 3.05
N GLU A 246 -9.16 31.01 3.94
CA GLU A 246 -8.20 31.73 4.78
C GLU A 246 -7.49 30.80 5.78
N GLN A 247 -8.22 29.83 6.34
CA GLN A 247 -7.63 28.85 7.26
C GLN A 247 -6.70 27.88 6.50
N ALA A 248 -7.05 27.51 5.26
CA ALA A 248 -6.17 26.74 4.39
C ALA A 248 -4.89 27.51 4.05
N ALA A 249 -4.99 28.82 3.78
CA ALA A 249 -3.84 29.67 3.50
C ALA A 249 -2.88 29.75 4.70
N ARG A 250 -3.39 29.96 5.92
CA ARG A 250 -2.56 29.94 7.14
C ARG A 250 -1.90 28.59 7.39
N GLY A 251 -2.62 27.49 7.09
CA GLY A 251 -2.04 26.14 7.17
C GLY A 251 -0.88 25.94 6.20
N ARG A 252 -0.99 26.45 4.97
CA ARG A 252 0.11 26.42 3.97
C ARG A 252 1.31 27.27 4.40
N GLU A 253 1.08 28.48 4.89
CA GLU A 253 2.13 29.35 5.43
C GLU A 253 2.89 28.66 6.59
N ALA A 254 2.15 28.00 7.48
CA ALA A 254 2.75 27.20 8.55
C ALA A 254 3.60 26.04 7.99
N LEU A 255 3.12 25.31 6.98
CA LEU A 255 3.91 24.26 6.32
C LEU A 255 5.17 24.79 5.64
N GLU A 256 5.12 25.99 5.04
CA GLU A 256 6.29 26.63 4.44
C GLU A 256 7.35 26.94 5.50
N ILE A 257 6.95 27.56 6.61
CA ILE A 257 7.84 27.86 7.74
C ILE A 257 8.44 26.57 8.32
N ILE A 258 7.63 25.52 8.50
CA ILE A 258 8.10 24.22 8.98
C ILE A 258 9.08 23.61 7.96
N GLY A 259 8.78 23.69 6.66
CA GLY A 259 9.63 23.17 5.59
C GLY A 259 11.01 23.84 5.59
N LEU A 260 11.06 25.16 5.79
CA LEU A 260 12.30 25.90 5.95
C LEU A 260 13.08 25.47 7.19
N HIS A 261 12.42 25.33 8.35
CA HIS A 261 13.07 24.88 9.58
C HIS A 261 13.61 23.44 9.49
N VAL A 262 12.82 22.51 8.98
CA VAL A 262 13.23 21.11 8.80
C VAL A 262 14.39 21.02 7.82
N SER A 263 14.34 21.77 6.72
CA SER A 263 15.44 21.82 5.74
C SER A 263 16.72 22.43 6.32
N ALA A 264 16.60 23.47 7.15
CA ALA A 264 17.75 24.10 7.80
C ALA A 264 18.36 23.20 8.89
N THR A 265 17.53 22.43 9.59
CA THR A 265 17.96 21.57 10.72
C THR A 265 18.55 20.25 10.22
N TYR A 266 17.94 19.63 9.22
CA TYR A 266 18.28 18.26 8.80
C TYR A 266 18.78 18.15 7.36
N GLY A 267 18.72 19.25 6.59
CA GLY A 267 19.05 19.26 5.16
C GLY A 267 17.83 19.10 4.27
N THR A 268 17.94 19.59 3.04
CA THR A 268 16.85 19.63 2.04
C THR A 268 16.47 18.26 1.48
N GLU A 269 17.33 17.26 1.64
CA GLU A 269 17.14 15.88 1.20
C GLU A 269 16.66 14.97 2.34
N ASP A 270 16.52 15.49 3.57
CA ASP A 270 15.99 14.70 4.67
C ASP A 270 14.55 14.26 4.36
N PRO A 271 14.18 12.99 4.65
CA PRO A 271 12.84 12.48 4.38
C PRO A 271 11.73 13.39 4.95
N ARG A 272 11.94 14.00 6.12
CA ARG A 272 10.97 14.93 6.71
C ARG A 272 10.84 16.21 5.90
N ALA A 273 11.95 16.77 5.42
CA ALA A 273 11.94 17.96 4.57
C ALA A 273 11.21 17.67 3.24
N LEU A 274 11.48 16.51 2.65
CA LEU A 274 10.81 16.06 1.43
C LEU A 274 9.30 15.85 1.63
N ALA A 275 8.90 15.27 2.77
CA ALA A 275 7.48 15.05 3.10
C ALA A 275 6.73 16.39 3.24
N VAL A 276 7.30 17.34 4.00
CA VAL A 276 6.70 18.66 4.19
C VAL A 276 6.54 19.38 2.84
N ARG A 277 7.59 19.36 2.01
CA ARG A 277 7.57 20.01 0.69
C ARG A 277 6.58 19.35 -0.28
N ALA A 278 6.47 18.02 -0.27
CA ALA A 278 5.49 17.31 -1.09
C ALA A 278 4.07 17.71 -0.71
N VAL A 279 3.78 17.76 0.59
CA VAL A 279 2.47 18.14 1.13
C VAL A 279 2.15 19.60 0.85
N LEU A 280 3.13 20.50 0.97
CA LEU A 280 2.96 21.91 0.61
C LEU A 280 2.66 22.06 -0.89
N ALA A 281 3.44 21.42 -1.76
CA ALA A 281 3.23 21.47 -3.21
C ALA A 281 1.84 20.93 -3.61
N ASN A 282 1.38 19.85 -2.97
CA ASN A 282 0.02 19.34 -3.16
C ASN A 282 -1.04 20.37 -2.73
N ALA A 283 -0.89 20.96 -1.54
CA ALA A 283 -1.86 21.92 -1.00
C ALA A 283 -1.91 23.21 -1.84
N GLU A 284 -0.78 23.63 -2.42
CA GLU A 284 -0.72 24.73 -3.39
C GLU A 284 -1.42 24.35 -4.69
N LEU A 285 -1.17 23.15 -5.21
CA LEU A 285 -1.80 22.70 -6.46
C LEU A 285 -3.32 22.60 -6.32
N GLU A 286 -3.82 22.03 -5.23
CA GLU A 286 -5.26 21.99 -4.90
C GLU A 286 -5.86 23.40 -4.82
N ALA A 287 -5.17 24.36 -4.20
CA ALA A 287 -5.64 25.75 -4.14
C ALA A 287 -5.69 26.41 -5.53
N THR A 288 -4.73 26.10 -6.41
CA THR A 288 -4.69 26.64 -7.77
C THR A 288 -5.67 25.96 -8.72
N SER A 289 -6.07 24.70 -8.51
CA SER A 289 -7.11 24.06 -9.33
C SER A 289 -8.48 24.75 -9.27
N ALA A 290 -8.70 25.62 -8.27
CA ALA A 290 -9.88 26.48 -8.13
C ALA A 290 -9.77 27.85 -8.86
N SER A 291 -8.61 28.18 -9.46
CA SER A 291 -8.36 29.46 -10.14
C SER A 291 -7.49 29.25 -11.39
N SER A 292 -7.82 29.84 -12.54
CA SER A 292 -7.03 29.74 -13.78
C SER A 292 -5.68 30.49 -13.71
N ASP A 293 -4.83 30.16 -12.74
CA ASP A 293 -3.65 30.91 -12.34
C ASP A 293 -2.34 30.18 -12.72
N PRO A 294 -1.34 30.84 -13.34
CA PRO A 294 -0.04 30.26 -13.70
C PRO A 294 0.76 29.62 -12.55
N SER A 295 0.36 29.86 -11.30
CA SER A 295 0.89 29.27 -10.07
C SER A 295 0.80 27.73 -10.04
N GLY A 296 -0.21 27.13 -10.69
CA GLY A 296 -0.40 25.67 -10.71
C GLY A 296 0.72 24.91 -11.45
N SER A 297 1.28 25.50 -12.51
CA SER A 297 2.40 24.92 -13.25
C SER A 297 3.70 24.88 -12.41
N SER A 298 3.88 25.84 -11.50
CA SER A 298 5.03 25.89 -10.59
C SER A 298 4.93 24.84 -9.48
N ALA A 299 3.75 24.68 -8.89
CA ALA A 299 3.48 23.68 -7.86
C ALA A 299 3.63 22.25 -8.41
N LEU A 300 3.14 22.01 -9.63
CA LEU A 300 3.33 20.72 -10.31
C LEU A 300 4.81 20.43 -10.56
N ALA A 301 5.57 21.38 -11.14
CA ALA A 301 7.00 21.21 -11.37
C ALA A 301 7.79 21.03 -10.06
N ALA A 302 7.34 21.64 -8.96
CA ALA A 302 7.90 21.39 -7.63
C ALA A 302 7.63 19.95 -7.17
N LEU A 303 6.38 19.48 -7.29
CA LEU A 303 5.98 18.12 -6.92
C LEU A 303 6.74 17.06 -7.74
N GLU A 304 6.98 17.30 -9.03
CA GLU A 304 7.77 16.42 -9.89
C GLU A 304 9.22 16.30 -9.44
N ARG A 305 9.87 17.44 -9.16
CA ARG A 305 11.22 17.45 -8.61
C ARG A 305 11.28 16.71 -7.28
N ILE A 306 10.29 16.94 -6.40
CA ILE A 306 10.23 16.28 -5.10
C ILE A 306 10.03 14.77 -5.26
N ALA A 307 9.17 14.31 -6.17
CA ALA A 307 8.98 12.89 -6.44
C ALA A 307 10.27 12.23 -6.93
N GLY A 308 11.00 12.89 -7.84
CA GLY A 308 12.30 12.45 -8.32
C GLY A 308 13.34 12.36 -7.20
N THR A 309 13.49 13.42 -6.40
CA THR A 309 14.43 13.44 -5.26
C THR A 309 14.05 12.42 -4.19
N THR A 310 12.78 12.30 -3.84
CA THR A 310 12.31 11.33 -2.83
C THR A 310 12.61 9.90 -3.27
N SER A 311 12.38 9.58 -4.55
CA SER A 311 12.70 8.26 -5.10
C SER A 311 14.21 8.01 -5.15
N ALA A 312 15.03 9.03 -5.42
CA ALA A 312 16.48 8.92 -5.44
C ALA A 312 17.09 8.74 -4.04
N VAL A 313 16.51 9.37 -3.02
CA VAL A 313 17.01 9.35 -1.64
C VAL A 313 16.49 8.14 -0.87
N LEU A 314 15.17 7.87 -0.93
CA LEU A 314 14.53 6.84 -0.12
C LEU A 314 14.33 5.51 -0.88
N GLY A 315 14.58 5.51 -2.19
CA GLY A 315 14.23 4.40 -3.05
C GLY A 315 12.79 4.51 -3.60
N VAL A 316 12.58 3.86 -4.74
CA VAL A 316 11.35 3.96 -5.54
C VAL A 316 10.13 3.32 -4.86
N ASP A 317 10.36 2.30 -4.02
CA ASP A 317 9.31 1.54 -3.34
C ASP A 317 9.03 2.02 -1.91
N HIS A 318 9.76 3.04 -1.44
CA HIS A 318 9.53 3.61 -0.13
C HIS A 318 8.11 4.21 -0.03
N PRO A 319 7.37 4.01 1.09
CA PRO A 319 5.99 4.49 1.24
C PRO A 319 5.82 5.98 0.95
N GLN A 320 6.80 6.80 1.33
CA GLN A 320 6.78 8.24 1.04
C GLN A 320 6.98 8.55 -0.45
N SER A 321 7.83 7.80 -1.16
CA SER A 321 7.99 7.91 -2.62
C SER A 321 6.68 7.55 -3.32
N LEU A 322 6.04 6.46 -2.89
CA LEU A 322 4.73 6.03 -3.38
C LEU A 322 3.64 7.07 -3.10
N ALA A 323 3.58 7.62 -1.89
CA ALA A 323 2.58 8.63 -1.52
C ALA A 323 2.74 9.93 -2.32
N THR A 324 3.98 10.35 -2.60
CA THR A 324 4.27 11.53 -3.42
C THR A 324 3.87 11.29 -4.89
N LEU A 325 4.13 10.08 -5.41
CA LEU A 325 3.71 9.69 -6.76
C LEU A 325 2.20 9.56 -6.90
N ASP A 326 1.50 8.99 -5.92
CA ASP A 326 0.04 8.95 -5.92
C ASP A 326 -0.53 10.36 -5.85
N SER A 327 0.04 11.23 -4.99
CA SER A 327 -0.37 12.65 -4.91
C SER A 327 -0.28 13.35 -6.25
N ARG A 328 0.83 13.16 -6.98
CA ARG A 328 1.00 13.64 -8.36
C ARG A 328 -0.11 13.11 -9.26
N ALA A 329 -0.38 11.80 -9.23
CA ALA A 329 -1.37 11.16 -10.07
C ALA A 329 -2.82 11.60 -9.79
N ARG A 330 -3.16 11.93 -8.53
CA ARG A 330 -4.49 12.45 -8.16
C ARG A 330 -4.84 13.73 -8.91
N LEU A 331 -3.83 14.53 -9.23
CA LEU A 331 -3.95 15.90 -9.72
C LEU A 331 -3.75 16.01 -11.24
N LEU A 332 -3.46 14.90 -11.92
CA LEU A 332 -3.34 14.77 -13.38
C LEU A 332 -4.64 14.61 -14.20
N PRO A 333 -5.87 14.40 -13.68
CA PRO A 333 -7.05 14.22 -14.53
C PRO A 333 -7.36 15.40 -15.48
N ASP A 334 -6.93 16.63 -15.15
CA ASP A 334 -7.34 17.86 -15.85
C ASP A 334 -6.19 18.64 -16.55
N LEU A 335 -4.99 18.05 -16.67
CA LEU A 335 -3.86 18.70 -17.35
C LEU A 335 -3.58 18.06 -18.72
N PRO A 336 -3.25 18.85 -19.76
CA PRO A 336 -2.98 18.33 -21.09
C PRO A 336 -1.84 17.32 -21.08
N SER A 337 -2.03 16.24 -21.85
CA SER A 337 -1.26 15.01 -21.98
C SER A 337 0.15 15.17 -22.58
N SER A 338 0.93 16.14 -22.12
CA SER A 338 2.33 16.35 -22.53
C SER A 338 3.35 15.78 -21.53
N LEU A 339 2.92 15.01 -20.53
CA LEU A 339 3.78 14.36 -19.54
C LEU A 339 3.78 12.84 -19.77
N GLU A 340 4.91 12.29 -20.19
CA GLU A 340 5.09 10.84 -20.32
C GLU A 340 4.97 10.18 -18.93
N LEU A 341 3.87 9.44 -18.71
CA LEU A 341 3.74 8.59 -17.53
C LEU A 341 4.78 7.46 -17.59
N PRO A 342 5.35 7.03 -16.46
CA PRO A 342 6.30 5.92 -16.45
C PRO A 342 5.57 4.57 -16.66
N TYR A 343 6.22 3.65 -17.38
CA TYR A 343 5.85 2.23 -17.33
C TYR A 343 6.42 1.63 -16.04
N ARG A 344 5.57 1.48 -15.01
CA ARG A 344 5.95 0.92 -13.71
C ARG A 344 5.02 -0.24 -13.34
N ILE A 345 5.61 -1.27 -12.73
CA ILE A 345 4.91 -2.37 -12.07
C ILE A 345 5.10 -2.16 -10.56
N ASP A 346 4.01 -2.14 -9.80
CA ASP A 346 4.06 -1.97 -8.34
C ASP A 346 4.38 -3.28 -7.63
N HIS A 347 3.90 -4.38 -8.19
CA HIS A 347 4.13 -5.70 -7.61
C HIS A 347 4.03 -6.78 -8.69
N PHE A 348 4.83 -7.82 -8.54
CA PHE A 348 4.89 -8.96 -9.44
C PHE A 348 4.57 -10.23 -8.65
N TYR A 349 3.44 -10.85 -8.93
CA TYR A 349 2.99 -12.09 -8.30
C TYR A 349 3.39 -13.30 -9.13
N LEU A 350 4.04 -14.28 -8.49
CA LEU A 350 4.35 -15.60 -9.04
C LEU A 350 3.30 -16.63 -8.63
N PRO A 351 3.24 -17.83 -9.28
CA PRO A 351 2.20 -18.83 -9.01
C PRO A 351 2.06 -19.20 -7.52
N GLN A 352 3.15 -19.16 -6.75
CA GLN A 352 3.14 -19.40 -5.31
C GLN A 352 2.46 -18.29 -4.49
N ASP A 353 2.34 -17.07 -5.02
CA ASP A 353 1.80 -15.89 -4.32
C ASP A 353 0.27 -15.79 -4.44
N GLY A 354 -0.40 -16.92 -4.70
CA GLY A 354 -1.81 -16.96 -5.05
C GLY A 354 -2.74 -16.34 -4.00
N GLU A 355 -2.43 -16.54 -2.72
CA GLU A 355 -3.19 -15.96 -1.59
C GLU A 355 -2.96 -14.46 -1.45
N GLU A 356 -1.72 -13.99 -1.49
CA GLU A 356 -1.38 -12.57 -1.40
C GLU A 356 -1.99 -11.78 -2.57
N ARG A 357 -1.83 -12.29 -3.79
CA ARG A 357 -2.46 -11.73 -5.00
C ARG A 357 -3.98 -11.65 -4.84
N ASN A 358 -4.61 -12.73 -4.36
CA ASN A 358 -6.05 -12.74 -4.15
C ASN A 358 -6.48 -11.72 -3.08
N ALA A 359 -5.73 -11.60 -1.98
CA ALA A 359 -5.98 -10.61 -0.95
C ALA A 359 -5.88 -9.18 -1.50
N ALA A 360 -4.85 -8.90 -2.32
CA ALA A 360 -4.67 -7.60 -2.97
C ALA A 360 -5.83 -7.25 -3.91
N LYS A 361 -6.29 -8.19 -4.76
CA LYS A 361 -7.47 -8.01 -5.61
C LYS A 361 -8.75 -7.78 -4.81
N LYS A 362 -8.96 -8.57 -3.76
CA LYS A 362 -10.11 -8.41 -2.85
C LYS A 362 -10.12 -7.02 -2.21
N GLU A 363 -8.96 -6.54 -1.79
CA GLU A 363 -8.83 -5.21 -1.19
C GLU A 363 -9.09 -4.09 -2.19
N ALA A 364 -8.53 -4.18 -3.40
CA ALA A 364 -8.80 -3.22 -4.48
C ALA A 364 -10.31 -3.14 -4.79
N LEU A 365 -10.98 -4.29 -4.91
CA LEU A 365 -12.43 -4.35 -5.12
C LEU A 365 -13.25 -3.76 -3.96
N ARG A 366 -12.79 -3.92 -2.70
CA ARG A 366 -13.48 -3.33 -1.54
C ARG A 366 -13.33 -1.83 -1.45
N ARG A 367 -12.23 -1.27 -1.94
CA ARG A 367 -11.98 0.18 -1.96
C ARG A 367 -12.68 0.88 -3.11
N GLU A 368 -12.95 0.16 -4.21
CA GLU A 368 -13.66 0.75 -5.35
C GLU A 368 -15.04 1.28 -4.93
N GLY A 369 -15.26 2.55 -5.25
CA GLY A 369 -16.48 3.28 -4.92
C GLY A 369 -17.35 3.62 -6.13
N SER A 370 -16.86 3.39 -7.35
CA SER A 370 -17.50 3.89 -8.57
C SER A 370 -17.66 2.84 -9.66
N LEU A 371 -16.55 2.29 -10.17
CA LEU A 371 -16.55 1.49 -11.39
C LEU A 371 -15.41 0.48 -11.42
N VAL A 372 -15.76 -0.79 -11.56
CA VAL A 372 -14.85 -1.90 -11.82
C VAL A 372 -14.95 -2.31 -13.28
N ARG A 373 -13.79 -2.46 -13.93
CA ARG A 373 -13.71 -2.95 -15.32
C ARG A 373 -12.95 -4.26 -15.37
N LEU A 374 -13.52 -5.25 -16.03
CA LEU A 374 -12.95 -6.59 -16.14
C LEU A 374 -12.92 -7.05 -17.60
N ILE A 375 -11.74 -7.42 -18.07
CA ILE A 375 -11.56 -8.23 -19.28
C ILE A 375 -11.06 -9.59 -18.84
N ALA A 376 -11.75 -10.65 -19.20
CA ALA A 376 -11.34 -12.01 -18.86
C ALA A 376 -11.79 -12.99 -19.95
N HIS A 377 -11.09 -14.10 -20.15
CA HIS A 377 -11.54 -15.09 -21.12
C HIS A 377 -12.93 -15.66 -20.79
N GLY A 378 -13.19 -16.00 -19.51
CA GLY A 378 -14.45 -16.61 -19.07
C GLY A 378 -15.16 -15.96 -17.88
N GLY A 379 -14.50 -15.13 -17.06
CA GLY A 379 -15.16 -14.40 -15.95
C GLY A 379 -15.64 -15.23 -14.74
N ALA A 380 -15.45 -16.55 -14.74
CA ALA A 380 -15.97 -17.48 -13.71
C ALA A 380 -15.65 -17.08 -12.26
N SER A 381 -14.41 -16.65 -11.98
CA SER A 381 -13.96 -16.28 -10.62
C SER A 381 -14.73 -15.10 -9.99
N TYR A 382 -15.45 -14.33 -10.80
CA TYR A 382 -16.22 -13.15 -10.38
C TYR A 382 -17.72 -13.42 -10.34
N LEU A 383 -18.24 -14.27 -11.24
CA LEU A 383 -19.69 -14.43 -11.45
C LEU A 383 -20.26 -15.74 -10.91
N LEU A 384 -19.48 -16.83 -10.89
CA LEU A 384 -19.97 -18.14 -10.46
C LEU A 384 -19.87 -18.34 -8.95
N GLU A 385 -20.88 -19.00 -8.38
CA GLU A 385 -20.94 -19.32 -6.95
C GLU A 385 -19.89 -20.36 -6.55
N ASP A 386 -19.72 -21.41 -7.34
CA ASP A 386 -18.78 -22.51 -7.03
C ASP A 386 -17.32 -22.08 -7.07
N ALA A 387 -16.97 -21.07 -7.88
CA ALA A 387 -15.63 -20.50 -7.91
C ALA A 387 -15.35 -19.59 -6.68
N ASN A 388 -16.41 -18.97 -6.15
CA ASN A 388 -16.52 -18.12 -4.94
C ASN A 388 -15.38 -17.15 -4.58
N ARG A 389 -14.47 -16.85 -5.50
CA ARG A 389 -13.21 -16.17 -5.16
C ARG A 389 -13.40 -14.68 -4.95
N PHE A 390 -14.10 -14.03 -5.89
CA PHE A 390 -14.37 -12.59 -5.86
C PHE A 390 -15.86 -12.25 -5.84
N ARG A 391 -16.74 -13.22 -6.13
CA ARG A 391 -18.20 -13.04 -6.17
C ARG A 391 -18.78 -12.41 -4.89
N PRO A 392 -18.41 -12.82 -3.66
CA PRO A 392 -18.98 -12.20 -2.45
C PRO A 392 -18.74 -10.69 -2.37
N ILE A 393 -17.55 -10.23 -2.78
CA ILE A 393 -17.20 -8.80 -2.77
C ILE A 393 -17.93 -8.08 -3.91
N LEU A 394 -18.01 -8.69 -5.09
CA LEU A 394 -18.78 -8.15 -6.21
C LEU A 394 -20.24 -7.91 -5.78
N LEU A 395 -20.88 -8.88 -5.12
CA LEU A 395 -22.26 -8.71 -4.60
C LEU A 395 -22.35 -7.58 -3.58
N GLU A 396 -21.40 -7.50 -2.65
CA GLU A 396 -21.33 -6.40 -1.67
C GLU A 396 -21.20 -5.04 -2.33
N ARG A 397 -20.42 -4.93 -3.42
CA ARG A 397 -20.20 -3.69 -4.16
C ARG A 397 -21.40 -3.31 -5.03
N LEU A 398 -22.03 -4.26 -5.72
CA LEU A 398 -23.25 -4.03 -6.48
C LEU A 398 -24.39 -3.54 -5.58
N ALA A 399 -24.50 -4.08 -4.35
CA ALA A 399 -25.47 -3.61 -3.36
C ALA A 399 -25.24 -2.15 -2.92
N ARG A 400 -24.04 -1.60 -3.15
CA ARG A 400 -23.68 -0.20 -2.92
C ARG A 400 -23.69 0.65 -4.21
N HIS A 401 -24.29 0.14 -5.28
CA HIS A 401 -24.37 0.80 -6.60
C HIS A 401 -23.02 1.10 -7.26
N VAL A 402 -21.97 0.33 -6.96
CA VAL A 402 -20.73 0.34 -7.75
C VAL A 402 -21.00 -0.35 -9.09
N HIS A 403 -20.59 0.28 -10.19
CA HIS A 403 -20.78 -0.27 -11.54
C HIS A 403 -19.73 -1.33 -11.87
N PHE A 404 -20.14 -2.39 -12.57
CA PHE A 404 -19.27 -3.45 -13.09
C PHE A 404 -19.45 -3.59 -14.60
N GLU A 405 -18.37 -3.31 -15.34
CA GLU A 405 -18.30 -3.49 -16.79
C GLU A 405 -17.41 -4.71 -17.09
N ILE A 406 -17.99 -5.74 -17.70
CA ILE A 406 -17.33 -7.03 -17.90
C ILE A 406 -17.29 -7.36 -19.41
N ILE A 407 -16.12 -7.70 -19.92
CA ILE A 407 -15.93 -8.24 -21.28
C ILE A 407 -15.42 -9.67 -21.16
N ILE A 408 -16.13 -10.62 -21.78
CA ILE A 408 -15.65 -12.00 -21.93
C ILE A 408 -15.56 -12.44 -23.40
N SER A 409 -14.79 -13.50 -23.65
CA SER A 409 -14.64 -14.05 -24.99
C SER A 409 -15.93 -14.73 -25.46
N ASN A 410 -16.32 -14.45 -26.69
CA ASN A 410 -17.30 -15.25 -27.42
C ASN A 410 -16.71 -16.64 -27.74
N PRO A 411 -17.42 -17.76 -27.46
CA PRO A 411 -16.92 -19.11 -27.70
C PRO A 411 -16.73 -19.44 -29.20
N TRP A 412 -17.37 -18.69 -30.09
CA TRP A 412 -17.30 -18.85 -31.54
C TRP A 412 -16.20 -18.00 -32.18
N ASN A 413 -15.16 -17.63 -31.43
CA ASN A 413 -14.02 -16.85 -31.91
C ASN A 413 -12.88 -17.75 -32.45
N SER A 414 -11.77 -17.12 -32.85
CA SER A 414 -10.61 -17.84 -33.38
C SER A 414 -9.98 -18.84 -32.41
N LEU A 415 -10.21 -18.75 -31.09
CA LEU A 415 -9.69 -19.73 -30.15
C LEU A 415 -10.41 -21.08 -30.22
N GLY A 416 -11.64 -21.10 -30.73
CA GLY A 416 -12.41 -22.34 -30.87
C GLY A 416 -11.65 -23.41 -31.66
N VAL A 417 -10.79 -23.02 -32.60
CA VAL A 417 -9.97 -23.94 -33.41
C VAL A 417 -8.87 -24.67 -32.61
N PHE A 418 -8.52 -24.16 -31.43
CA PHE A 418 -7.47 -24.70 -30.55
C PHE A 418 -8.02 -25.54 -29.41
N ILE A 419 -9.32 -25.86 -29.41
CA ILE A 419 -9.89 -26.76 -28.41
C ILE A 419 -9.18 -28.12 -28.48
N ASN A 420 -8.83 -28.67 -27.32
CA ASN A 420 -7.91 -29.80 -27.22
C ASN A 420 -8.36 -31.01 -28.05
N LYS A 421 -7.53 -31.43 -29.00
CA LYS A 421 -7.78 -32.61 -29.84
C LYS A 421 -7.63 -33.92 -29.05
N ASP A 422 -6.82 -33.94 -28.01
CA ASP A 422 -6.52 -35.13 -27.20
C ASP A 422 -7.67 -35.51 -26.26
N LEU A 423 -8.58 -34.57 -25.96
CA LEU A 423 -9.81 -34.82 -25.19
C LEU A 423 -10.97 -35.36 -26.04
N HIS A 424 -10.79 -35.42 -27.37
CA HIS A 424 -11.74 -35.97 -28.32
C HIS A 424 -11.08 -37.08 -29.18
N PRO A 425 -10.75 -38.23 -28.57
CA PRO A 425 -9.94 -39.29 -29.21
C PRO A 425 -10.58 -39.93 -30.45
N ASP A 426 -11.89 -39.75 -30.65
CA ASP A 426 -12.66 -40.49 -31.66
C ASP A 426 -12.97 -39.71 -32.96
N GLY A 427 -12.44 -38.49 -33.17
CA GLY A 427 -12.72 -37.75 -34.40
C GLY A 427 -11.80 -36.58 -34.73
N GLU A 428 -11.45 -36.46 -36.01
CA GLU A 428 -10.76 -35.28 -36.54
C GLU A 428 -11.65 -34.03 -36.37
N VAL A 429 -11.10 -32.94 -35.85
CA VAL A 429 -11.81 -31.66 -35.71
C VAL A 429 -11.95 -31.01 -37.10
N THR A 430 -13.18 -30.94 -37.62
CA THR A 430 -13.51 -30.41 -38.94
C THR A 430 -14.41 -29.18 -38.84
N ALA A 431 -14.58 -28.47 -39.95
CA ALA A 431 -15.54 -27.35 -40.02
C ALA A 431 -17.00 -27.79 -39.78
N GLU A 432 -17.31 -29.07 -39.96
CA GLU A 432 -18.66 -29.61 -39.80
C GLU A 432 -18.98 -29.89 -38.32
N ASN A 433 -18.02 -30.46 -37.57
CA ASN A 433 -18.24 -30.87 -36.17
C ASN A 433 -17.73 -29.87 -35.11
N ILE A 434 -16.95 -28.84 -35.48
CA ILE A 434 -16.32 -27.91 -34.50
C ILE A 434 -17.31 -27.24 -33.55
N ILE A 435 -18.51 -26.90 -34.05
CA ILE A 435 -19.54 -26.26 -33.22
C ILE A 435 -20.05 -27.22 -32.15
N ASP A 436 -20.28 -28.49 -32.51
CA ASP A 436 -20.78 -29.49 -31.58
C ASP A 436 -19.69 -29.88 -30.56
N ILE A 437 -18.44 -29.92 -31.00
CA ILE A 437 -17.28 -30.12 -30.10
C ILE A 437 -17.23 -29.01 -29.05
N ILE A 438 -17.26 -27.74 -29.46
CA ILE A 438 -17.23 -26.61 -28.51
C ILE A 438 -18.46 -26.65 -27.61
N ARG A 439 -19.67 -26.92 -28.12
CA ARG A 439 -20.89 -27.00 -27.31
C ARG A 439 -20.82 -28.06 -26.22
N ASN A 440 -20.16 -29.17 -26.49
CA ASN A 440 -19.99 -30.28 -25.54
C ASN A 440 -18.76 -30.11 -24.64
N SER A 441 -17.95 -29.07 -24.84
CA SER A 441 -16.76 -28.80 -24.04
C SER A 441 -17.12 -28.30 -22.65
N ARG A 442 -16.22 -28.54 -21.68
CA ARG A 442 -16.38 -28.01 -20.33
C ARG A 442 -16.30 -26.49 -20.31
N TYR A 443 -15.46 -25.91 -21.17
CA TYR A 443 -15.39 -24.47 -21.34
C TYR A 443 -16.76 -23.86 -21.67
N TYR A 444 -17.50 -24.44 -22.63
CA TYR A 444 -18.79 -23.89 -23.04
C TYR A 444 -19.86 -24.08 -21.95
N VAL A 445 -19.99 -25.29 -21.42
CA VAL A 445 -21.06 -25.63 -20.45
C VAL A 445 -20.76 -25.06 -19.06
N ASP A 446 -19.61 -25.41 -18.48
CA ASP A 446 -19.27 -25.09 -17.10
C ASP A 446 -18.83 -23.62 -16.92
N THR A 447 -18.37 -22.97 -17.99
CA THR A 447 -17.94 -21.56 -17.94
C THR A 447 -18.84 -20.63 -18.72
N PHE A 448 -18.89 -20.72 -20.06
CA PHE A 448 -19.58 -19.69 -20.86
C PHE A 448 -21.08 -19.62 -20.54
N VAL A 449 -21.81 -20.74 -20.63
CA VAL A 449 -23.25 -20.80 -20.35
C VAL A 449 -23.51 -20.39 -18.90
N ALA A 450 -22.87 -21.06 -17.94
CA ALA A 450 -23.03 -20.78 -16.52
C ALA A 450 -22.78 -19.30 -16.17
N VAL A 451 -21.75 -18.68 -16.75
CA VAL A 451 -21.41 -17.27 -16.51
C VAL A 451 -22.45 -16.33 -17.10
N THR A 452 -22.92 -16.61 -18.32
CA THR A 452 -23.98 -15.77 -18.94
C THR A 452 -25.30 -15.87 -18.17
N GLU A 453 -25.66 -17.04 -17.65
CA GLU A 453 -26.85 -17.24 -16.82
C GLU A 453 -26.72 -16.52 -15.48
N ALA A 454 -25.57 -16.64 -14.81
CA ALA A 454 -25.28 -15.91 -13.57
C ALA A 454 -25.32 -14.39 -13.78
N TYR A 455 -24.77 -13.90 -14.89
CA TYR A 455 -24.89 -12.49 -15.25
C TYR A 455 -26.35 -12.05 -15.40
N GLU A 456 -27.20 -12.83 -16.08
CA GLU A 456 -28.61 -12.47 -16.24
C GLU A 456 -29.37 -12.40 -14.92
N GLU A 457 -29.04 -13.27 -13.96
CA GLU A 457 -29.57 -13.19 -12.61
C GLU A 457 -29.13 -11.91 -11.89
N LEU A 458 -27.85 -11.56 -11.98
CA LEU A 458 -27.31 -10.33 -11.40
C LEU A 458 -27.91 -9.09 -12.08
N ARG A 459 -28.05 -9.09 -13.41
CA ARG A 459 -28.67 -8.00 -14.16
C ARG A 459 -30.14 -7.80 -13.79
N ARG A 460 -30.88 -8.88 -13.53
CA ARG A 460 -32.26 -8.80 -13.01
C ARG A 460 -32.32 -8.19 -11.62
N THR A 461 -31.31 -8.43 -10.78
CA THR A 461 -31.27 -7.97 -9.38
C THR A 461 -30.76 -6.55 -9.23
N TYR A 462 -29.68 -6.19 -9.94
CA TYR A 462 -28.93 -4.95 -9.76
C TYR A 462 -29.05 -3.97 -10.94
N GLY A 463 -29.78 -4.34 -12.01
CA GLY A 463 -30.08 -3.46 -13.14
C GLY A 463 -28.82 -2.92 -13.81
N GLU A 464 -28.76 -1.60 -14.00
CA GLU A 464 -27.66 -0.92 -14.71
C GLU A 464 -26.30 -0.95 -14.01
N ALA A 465 -26.24 -1.42 -12.76
CA ALA A 465 -25.00 -1.55 -12.01
C ALA A 465 -24.07 -2.66 -12.56
N ILE A 466 -24.53 -3.55 -13.44
CA ILE A 466 -23.68 -4.59 -14.05
C ILE A 466 -23.98 -4.75 -15.54
N GLU A 467 -22.96 -4.73 -16.39
CA GLU A 467 -23.08 -4.98 -17.82
C GLU A 467 -22.02 -5.97 -18.30
N LEU A 468 -22.46 -7.00 -19.04
CA LEU A 468 -21.61 -8.00 -19.68
C LEU A 468 -21.66 -7.83 -21.20
N ARG A 469 -20.49 -7.73 -21.82
CA ARG A 469 -20.31 -7.73 -23.27
C ARG A 469 -19.43 -8.90 -23.72
N LEU A 470 -19.68 -9.33 -24.95
CA LEU A 470 -19.02 -10.44 -25.62
C LEU A 470 -18.18 -9.92 -26.78
N THR A 471 -16.87 -10.15 -26.71
CA THR A 471 -15.95 -9.80 -27.79
C THR A 471 -15.73 -10.99 -28.73
N PRO A 472 -15.75 -10.79 -30.05
CA PRO A 472 -15.36 -11.82 -31.01
C PRO A 472 -13.84 -11.99 -31.12
N MET A 473 -13.05 -11.15 -30.43
CA MET A 473 -11.59 -11.22 -30.43
C MET A 473 -11.07 -12.18 -29.37
N ASP A 474 -9.83 -12.65 -29.55
CA ASP A 474 -9.09 -13.34 -28.49
C ASP A 474 -8.78 -12.35 -27.35
N ILE A 475 -8.92 -12.81 -26.12
CA ILE A 475 -8.49 -12.12 -24.91
C ILE A 475 -7.19 -12.82 -24.44
N PRO A 476 -6.00 -12.23 -24.69
CA PRO A 476 -4.73 -12.87 -24.36
C PRO A 476 -4.36 -12.80 -22.86
N ALA A 477 -5.07 -11.98 -22.08
CA ALA A 477 -4.81 -11.76 -20.66
C ALA A 477 -6.08 -11.38 -19.90
N THR A 478 -6.13 -11.69 -18.61
CA THR A 478 -7.11 -11.11 -17.69
C THR A 478 -6.62 -9.72 -17.27
N THR A 479 -7.47 -8.70 -17.42
CA THR A 479 -7.21 -7.35 -16.89
C THR A 479 -8.35 -6.94 -15.95
N LEU A 480 -8.01 -6.59 -14.71
CA LEU A 480 -8.93 -5.97 -13.75
C LEU A 480 -8.49 -4.53 -13.52
N LEU A 481 -9.39 -3.56 -13.68
CA LEU A 481 -9.13 -2.15 -13.41
C LEU A 481 -10.13 -1.60 -12.38
N THR A 482 -9.60 -0.78 -11.48
CA THR A 482 -10.28 0.01 -10.45
C THR A 482 -9.77 1.45 -10.54
N SER A 483 -10.40 2.40 -9.85
CA SER A 483 -10.00 3.80 -9.81
C SER A 483 -8.57 4.02 -9.30
N GLU A 484 -8.03 3.10 -8.50
CA GLU A 484 -6.68 3.20 -7.90
C GLU A 484 -5.59 2.51 -8.73
N GLY A 485 -5.95 1.59 -9.63
CA GLY A 485 -4.99 0.79 -10.39
C GLY A 485 -5.58 -0.47 -10.99
N GLY A 486 -4.71 -1.39 -11.40
CA GLY A 486 -5.11 -2.61 -12.06
C GLY A 486 -4.20 -3.81 -11.83
N PHE A 487 -4.69 -4.95 -12.35
CA PHE A 487 -4.03 -6.24 -12.36
C PHE A 487 -4.04 -6.78 -13.79
N TYR A 488 -2.93 -7.35 -14.23
CA TYR A 488 -2.79 -7.95 -15.55
C TYR A 488 -2.13 -9.34 -15.46
N GLU A 489 -2.84 -10.37 -15.95
CA GLU A 489 -2.41 -11.78 -15.94
C GLU A 489 -2.47 -12.34 -17.38
N PRO A 490 -1.33 -12.58 -18.05
CA PRO A 490 -1.31 -13.19 -19.38
C PRO A 490 -1.64 -14.69 -19.34
N TYR A 491 -2.29 -15.19 -20.40
CA TYR A 491 -2.51 -16.62 -20.61
C TYR A 491 -1.34 -17.25 -21.39
N VAL A 492 -0.84 -18.41 -20.93
CA VAL A 492 0.25 -19.17 -21.60
C VAL A 492 -0.23 -20.10 -22.73
N THR A 493 -1.52 -20.40 -22.78
CA THR A 493 -2.08 -21.39 -23.70
C THR A 493 -3.13 -20.75 -24.61
N THR A 494 -3.29 -21.27 -25.83
CA THR A 494 -4.39 -20.91 -26.75
C THR A 494 -5.62 -21.79 -26.56
N ASP A 495 -5.55 -22.82 -25.72
CA ASP A 495 -6.66 -23.71 -25.42
C ASP A 495 -7.65 -23.07 -24.42
N PRO A 496 -8.92 -22.85 -24.81
CA PRO A 496 -9.95 -22.29 -23.93
C PRO A 496 -10.16 -23.05 -22.61
N GLU A 497 -10.03 -24.39 -22.64
CA GLU A 497 -10.26 -25.21 -21.44
C GLU A 497 -9.15 -24.98 -20.40
N TYR A 498 -7.89 -24.89 -20.85
CA TYR A 498 -6.78 -24.63 -19.94
C TYR A 498 -6.74 -23.19 -19.43
N ARG A 499 -7.35 -22.22 -20.14
CA ARG A 499 -7.51 -20.83 -19.65
C ARG A 499 -8.54 -20.68 -18.54
N THR A 500 -9.49 -21.61 -18.44
CA THR A 500 -10.54 -21.61 -17.42
C THR A 500 -10.25 -22.54 -16.24
N SER A 501 -9.19 -23.35 -16.33
CA SER A 501 -8.72 -24.20 -15.22
C SER A 501 -8.21 -23.38 -14.01
N HIS A 502 -8.46 -23.90 -12.80
CA HIS A 502 -8.18 -23.20 -11.55
C HIS A 502 -6.67 -23.05 -11.28
N GLY A 503 -6.20 -21.80 -11.07
CA GLY A 503 -4.85 -21.49 -10.59
C GLY A 503 -4.05 -20.61 -11.54
N MET A 504 -3.21 -19.73 -10.99
CA MET A 504 -2.30 -18.92 -11.80
C MET A 504 -1.17 -19.81 -12.32
N LYS A 505 -0.99 -19.85 -13.64
CA LYS A 505 0.08 -20.63 -14.28
C LYS A 505 1.25 -19.76 -14.75
N THR A 506 1.05 -18.45 -14.74
CA THR A 506 1.97 -17.45 -15.26
C THR A 506 2.46 -16.56 -14.14
N PHE A 507 2.26 -15.26 -14.28
CA PHE A 507 2.52 -14.24 -13.31
C PHE A 507 1.39 -13.23 -13.42
N GLU A 508 1.24 -12.40 -12.41
CA GLU A 508 0.31 -11.28 -12.47
C GLU A 508 1.03 -10.02 -12.00
N VAL A 509 0.86 -8.94 -12.74
CA VAL A 509 1.40 -7.63 -12.36
C VAL A 509 0.30 -6.77 -11.77
N ARG A 510 0.60 -6.11 -10.65
CA ARG A 510 -0.18 -5.00 -10.12
C ARG A 510 0.47 -3.69 -10.54
N PHE A 511 -0.34 -2.72 -10.93
CA PHE A 511 0.11 -1.38 -11.28
C PHE A 511 -0.91 -0.35 -10.80
N ASN A 512 -0.43 0.81 -10.39
CA ASN A 512 -1.30 1.90 -9.94
C ASN A 512 -1.72 2.77 -11.12
N ARG A 513 -2.70 3.64 -10.85
CA ARG A 513 -3.22 4.60 -11.82
C ARG A 513 -2.21 5.64 -12.33
N ALA A 514 -1.09 5.83 -11.64
CA ALA A 514 -0.02 6.77 -12.00
C ALA A 514 0.92 6.23 -13.09
N THR A 515 0.61 5.07 -13.67
CA THR A 515 1.46 4.40 -14.64
C THR A 515 0.89 4.50 -16.04
N ARG A 516 1.78 4.54 -17.04
CA ARG A 516 1.39 4.44 -18.45
C ARG A 516 0.64 3.13 -18.74
N LEU A 517 0.98 2.07 -18.01
CA LEU A 517 0.30 0.78 -18.10
C LEU A 517 -1.19 0.87 -17.74
N TYR A 518 -1.56 1.70 -16.76
CA TYR A 518 -2.96 1.95 -16.42
C TYR A 518 -3.70 2.72 -17.50
N GLU A 519 -3.08 3.78 -18.04
CA GLU A 519 -3.65 4.58 -19.13
C GLU A 519 -3.88 3.73 -20.39
N ASP A 520 -2.87 2.97 -20.82
CA ASP A 520 -2.97 2.07 -21.97
C ASP A 520 -4.00 0.95 -21.71
N SER A 521 -4.09 0.44 -20.48
CA SER A 521 -5.09 -0.56 -20.11
C SER A 521 -6.52 0.01 -20.15
N LEU A 522 -6.72 1.26 -19.73
CA LEU A 522 -8.01 1.95 -19.83
C LEU A 522 -8.38 2.20 -21.30
N ALA A 523 -7.45 2.70 -22.11
CA ALA A 523 -7.68 2.92 -23.54
C ALA A 523 -7.97 1.61 -24.28
N GLY A 524 -7.24 0.55 -23.94
CA GLY A 524 -7.48 -0.81 -24.42
C GLY A 524 -8.86 -1.33 -24.01
N PHE A 525 -9.28 -1.09 -22.76
CA PHE A 525 -10.61 -1.44 -22.29
C PHE A 525 -11.70 -0.70 -23.06
N ALA A 526 -11.60 0.63 -23.19
CA ALA A 526 -12.58 1.45 -23.90
C ALA A 526 -12.75 0.98 -25.35
N THR A 527 -11.64 0.74 -26.04
CA THR A 527 -11.65 0.21 -27.41
C THR A 527 -12.35 -1.15 -27.48
N GLN A 528 -12.04 -2.09 -26.56
CA GLN A 528 -12.70 -3.39 -26.55
C GLN A 528 -14.18 -3.28 -26.17
N TRP A 529 -14.54 -2.37 -25.28
CA TRP A 529 -15.91 -2.15 -24.84
C TRP A 529 -16.80 -1.68 -26.00
N GLU A 530 -16.30 -0.77 -26.83
CA GLU A 530 -16.97 -0.30 -28.04
C GLU A 530 -17.14 -1.39 -29.11
N LEU A 531 -16.14 -2.27 -29.26
CA LEU A 531 -16.17 -3.37 -30.22
C LEU A 531 -16.95 -4.59 -29.75
N ALA A 532 -17.14 -4.74 -28.43
CA ALA A 532 -17.85 -5.86 -27.84
C ALA A 532 -19.37 -5.67 -27.96
N SER A 533 -20.06 -6.80 -28.13
CA SER A 533 -21.52 -6.81 -28.30
C SER A 533 -22.23 -7.16 -27.00
N SER A 534 -23.42 -6.62 -26.75
CA SER A 534 -24.25 -7.07 -25.62
C SER A 534 -24.63 -8.54 -25.78
N LEU A 535 -24.96 -9.21 -24.67
CA LEU A 535 -25.39 -10.61 -24.67
C LEU A 535 -26.61 -10.86 -25.61
N ASP A 536 -27.57 -9.93 -25.64
CA ASP A 536 -28.74 -10.02 -26.53
C ASP A 536 -28.38 -9.86 -28.02
N HIS A 537 -27.41 -8.99 -28.33
CA HIS A 537 -26.92 -8.87 -29.70
C HIS A 537 -26.21 -10.16 -30.12
N PHE A 538 -25.39 -10.72 -29.25
CA PHE A 538 -24.73 -12.00 -29.50
C PHE A 538 -25.73 -13.12 -29.77
N ARG A 539 -26.74 -13.31 -28.91
CA ARG A 539 -27.75 -14.38 -29.08
C ARG A 539 -28.52 -14.25 -30.40
N ARG A 540 -28.88 -13.04 -30.80
CA ARG A 540 -29.54 -12.79 -32.11
C ARG A 540 -28.65 -13.13 -33.31
N ASN A 541 -27.33 -13.01 -33.16
CA ASN A 541 -26.35 -13.21 -34.23
C ASN A 541 -25.50 -14.47 -34.05
N GLU A 542 -25.85 -15.37 -33.12
CA GLU A 542 -25.02 -16.51 -32.73
C GLU A 542 -24.66 -17.40 -33.93
N LYS A 543 -25.65 -17.67 -34.80
CA LYS A 543 -25.46 -18.44 -36.04
C LYS A 543 -24.45 -17.80 -36.99
N GLN A 544 -24.36 -16.47 -37.02
CA GLN A 544 -23.39 -15.76 -37.85
C GLN A 544 -21.98 -15.97 -37.31
N TYR A 545 -21.78 -15.89 -35.99
CA TYR A 545 -20.49 -16.17 -35.37
C TYR A 545 -20.04 -17.62 -35.58
N GLN A 546 -20.95 -18.59 -35.38
CA GLN A 546 -20.68 -20.00 -35.68
C GLN A 546 -20.26 -20.20 -37.15
N SER A 547 -20.95 -19.53 -38.09
CA SER A 547 -20.60 -19.61 -39.51
C SER A 547 -19.22 -19.04 -39.81
N ARG A 548 -18.81 -17.96 -39.14
CA ARG A 548 -17.45 -17.39 -39.27
C ARG A 548 -16.39 -18.37 -38.76
N LEU A 549 -16.62 -19.03 -37.62
CA LEU A 549 -15.72 -20.05 -37.10
C LEU A 549 -15.57 -21.24 -38.06
N ARG A 550 -16.68 -21.74 -38.63
CA ARG A 550 -16.62 -22.81 -39.65
C ARG A 550 -15.79 -22.40 -40.87
N LEU A 551 -15.96 -21.16 -41.33
CA LEU A 551 -15.19 -20.62 -42.46
C LEU A 551 -13.68 -20.54 -42.14
N LEU A 552 -13.35 -20.11 -40.92
CA LEU A 552 -11.96 -20.08 -40.43
C LEU A 552 -11.35 -21.49 -40.43
N MET A 553 -12.06 -22.48 -39.88
CA MET A 553 -11.63 -23.88 -39.89
C MET A 553 -11.43 -24.45 -41.30
N THR A 554 -12.33 -24.12 -42.22
CA THR A 554 -12.23 -24.54 -43.63
C THR A 554 -10.96 -23.96 -44.27
N THR A 555 -10.68 -22.69 -44.00
CA THR A 555 -9.51 -21.98 -44.53
C THR A 555 -8.21 -22.60 -44.02
N LEU A 556 -8.12 -22.90 -42.72
CA LEU A 556 -6.96 -23.55 -42.11
C LEU A 556 -6.73 -24.97 -42.66
N THR A 557 -7.81 -25.74 -42.82
CA THR A 557 -7.75 -27.11 -43.37
C THR A 557 -7.26 -27.12 -44.83
N ASN A 558 -7.75 -26.17 -45.64
CA ASN A 558 -7.35 -26.03 -47.05
C ASN A 558 -5.92 -25.53 -47.21
N ALA A 559 -5.43 -24.67 -46.30
CA ALA A 559 -4.04 -24.23 -46.27
C ALA A 559 -3.08 -25.40 -45.97
N ASN A 560 -3.42 -26.25 -45.00
CA ASN A 560 -2.61 -27.44 -44.65
C ASN A 560 -2.57 -28.49 -45.77
N LYS A 561 -3.65 -28.64 -46.55
CA LYS A 561 -3.64 -29.54 -47.73
C LYS A 561 -2.73 -29.06 -48.86
N LYS A 562 -2.50 -27.74 -49.00
CA LYS A 562 -1.59 -27.16 -50.00
C LYS A 562 -0.12 -27.16 -49.58
N SER A 563 0.18 -27.21 -48.28
CA SER A 563 1.56 -27.28 -47.76
C SER A 563 2.10 -28.70 -47.68
N GLY A 564 1.24 -29.72 -47.54
CA GLY A 564 1.62 -31.14 -47.54
C GLY A 564 1.86 -31.77 -48.93
N SER A 565 1.69 -31.00 -50.02
CA SER A 565 1.89 -31.47 -51.40
C SER A 565 3.19 -30.93 -52.04
N ARG A 566 4.21 -30.62 -51.24
CA ARG A 566 5.54 -30.20 -51.71
C ARG A 566 6.63 -31.15 -51.27
#